data_AF-A0A2V5NXN2-F1
#
_entry.id   AF-A0A2V5NXN2-F1
#
_cell.length_a   1.000
_cell.length_b   1.000
_cell.length_c   1.000
_cell.angle_alpha   90.00
_cell.angle_beta   90.00
_cell.angle_gamma   90.00
#
_symmetry.space_group_name_H-M   'P 1'
#
loop_
_entity.id
_entity.type
_entity.pdbx_description
1 polymer ?
#
loop_
_entity_poly.entity_id
_entity_poly.type
_entity_poly.pdbx_seq_one_letter_code
_entity_poly.pdbx_strand_id
1 'polypeptide(L)' 'MSGGSDAMVWEFSSNGAVLVGGVRGRYKFGDQDRIKIETPFATTVYQLQISGDQMILQEPGGGKLEFTRTKEAQR' A
#
# COMPACT_ATOMS: atom_id res chain seq x y z
N MET A 1 16.16 -8.45 22.95
CA MET A 1 14.74 -8.06 23.01
C MET A 1 14.19 -8.04 21.60
N SER A 2 13.31 -8.97 21.29
CA SER A 2 12.61 -9.13 20.02
C SER A 2 11.54 -8.04 19.89
N GLY A 3 11.94 -6.89 19.36
CA GLY A 3 11.03 -5.78 19.04
C GLY A 3 10.58 -5.85 17.59
N GLY A 4 9.92 -6.94 17.18
CA GLY A 4 9.25 -6.99 15.89
C GLY A 4 7.98 -6.16 16.00
N SER A 5 8.03 -4.89 15.59
CA SER A 5 6.83 -4.09 15.43
C SER A 5 5.90 -4.83 14.47
N ASP A 6 4.66 -5.08 14.91
CA ASP A 6 3.56 -5.68 14.14
C ASP A 6 3.08 -4.70 13.05
N ALA A 7 4.01 -4.27 12.20
CA ALA A 7 3.78 -3.31 11.14
C ALA A 7 3.08 -4.03 9.98
N MET A 8 1.91 -3.53 9.60
CA MET A 8 1.14 -4.10 8.49
C MET A 8 1.92 -3.97 7.18
N VAL A 9 2.30 -5.10 6.59
CA VAL A 9 2.96 -5.16 5.29
C VAL A 9 1.93 -5.16 4.18
N TRP A 10 2.20 -4.35 3.15
CA TRP A 10 1.43 -4.31 1.92
C TRP A 10 2.32 -4.77 0.77
N GLU A 11 1.90 -5.83 0.07
CA GLU A 11 2.66 -6.40 -1.04
C GLU A 11 1.95 -6.08 -2.36
N PHE A 12 2.63 -5.37 -3.25
CA PHE A 12 2.10 -5.02 -4.57
C PHE A 12 2.76 -5.89 -5.64
N SER A 13 1.93 -6.60 -6.40
CA SER A 13 2.36 -7.41 -7.53
C SER A 13 2.12 -6.68 -8.85
N SER A 14 3.05 -6.81 -9.81
CA SER A 14 2.98 -6.13 -11.11
C SER A 14 1.73 -6.45 -11.95
N ASN A 15 1.02 -7.52 -11.62
CA ASN A 15 -0.26 -7.89 -12.23
C ASN A 15 -1.48 -7.12 -11.67
N GLY A 16 -1.26 -6.12 -10.81
CA GLY A 16 -2.32 -5.32 -10.20
C GLY A 16 -2.97 -5.99 -8.98
N ALA A 17 -2.37 -7.03 -8.40
CA ALA A 17 -2.78 -7.59 -7.13
C ALA A 17 -2.09 -6.88 -5.95
N VAL A 18 -2.80 -6.74 -4.84
CA VAL A 18 -2.23 -6.26 -3.58
C VAL A 18 -2.60 -7.21 -2.44
N LEU A 19 -1.67 -7.48 -1.53
CA LEU A 19 -1.92 -8.19 -0.28
C LEU A 19 -1.76 -7.20 0.89
N VAL A 20 -2.83 -7.00 1.67
CA VAL A 20 -2.87 -6.07 2.81
C VAL A 20 -2.97 -6.88 4.10
N GLY A 21 -1.86 -7.11 4.79
CA GLY A 21 -1.85 -7.91 6.02
C GLY A 21 -2.54 -9.28 5.87
N GLY A 22 -2.39 -9.93 4.71
CA GLY A 22 -3.04 -11.21 4.37
C GLY A 22 -4.38 -11.10 3.64
N VAL A 23 -4.97 -9.91 3.52
CA VAL A 23 -6.20 -9.68 2.74
C VAL A 23 -5.85 -9.44 1.28
N ARG A 24 -6.35 -10.30 0.38
CA ARG A 24 -6.15 -10.13 -1.07
C ARG A 24 -7.04 -9.03 -1.63
N GLY A 25 -6.47 -8.19 -2.47
CA GLY A 25 -7.14 -7.10 -3.17
C GLY A 25 -6.57 -6.85 -4.55
N ARG A 26 -7.03 -5.78 -5.17
CA ARG A 26 -6.58 -5.28 -6.48
C ARG A 26 -6.20 -3.82 -6.35
N TYR A 27 -5.22 -3.40 -7.14
CA TYR A 27 -4.90 -1.98 -7.29
C TYR A 27 -4.83 -1.59 -8.76
N LYS A 28 -5.08 -0.32 -9.02
CA LYS A 28 -4.90 0.29 -10.34
C LYS A 28 -4.44 1.73 -10.18
N PHE A 29 -3.40 2.11 -10.91
CA PHE A 29 -3.03 3.51 -11.05
C PHE A 29 -4.09 4.25 -11.88
N GLY A 30 -4.53 5.40 -11.39
CA GLY A 30 -5.37 6.34 -12.11
C GLY A 30 -4.57 7.57 -12.53
N ASP A 31 -5.26 8.54 -13.12
CA ASP A 31 -4.64 9.80 -13.51
C ASP A 31 -4.28 10.65 -12.28
N GLN A 32 -3.34 11.59 -12.48
CA GLN A 32 -2.94 12.60 -11.48
C GLN A 32 -2.35 11.99 -10.20
N ASP A 33 -1.44 11.04 -10.35
CA ASP A 33 -0.75 10.36 -9.24
C ASP A 33 -1.73 9.76 -8.23
N ARG A 34 -2.77 9.06 -8.71
CA ARG A 34 -3.73 8.38 -7.85
C ARG A 34 -3.60 6.87 -7.96
N ILE A 35 -3.91 6.19 -6.88
CA ILE A 35 -4.02 4.72 -6.85
C ILE A 35 -5.37 4.34 -6.24
N LYS A 36 -6.13 3.54 -6.97
CA LYS A 36 -7.34 2.90 -6.46
C LYS A 36 -6.95 1.55 -5.89
N ILE A 37 -7.39 1.28 -4.67
CA ILE A 37 -7.18 0.01 -3.97
C ILE A 37 -8.55 -0.55 -3.60
N GLU A 38 -8.77 -1.80 -4.00
CA GLU A 38 -10.01 -2.54 -3.79
C GLU A 38 -9.71 -3.80 -2.98
N THR A 39 -10.37 -3.93 -1.85
CA THR A 39 -10.36 -5.12 -1.00
C THR A 39 -11.80 -5.63 -0.83
N PRO A 40 -12.02 -6.83 -0.28
CA PRO A 40 -13.37 -7.31 0.03
C PRO A 40 -14.16 -6.40 0.99
N PHE A 41 -13.49 -5.53 1.74
CA PHE A 41 -14.11 -4.70 2.77
C PHE A 41 -14.28 -3.24 2.35
N ALA A 42 -13.44 -2.73 1.44
CA ALA A 42 -13.44 -1.32 1.07
C ALA A 42 -12.84 -1.07 -0.32
N THR A 43 -13.25 0.04 -0.91
CA THR A 43 -12.65 0.64 -2.10
C THR A 43 -12.24 2.07 -1.80
N THR A 44 -10.95 2.38 -1.93
CA THR A 44 -10.41 3.71 -1.63
C THR A 44 -9.53 4.19 -2.77
N VAL A 45 -9.62 5.48 -3.10
CA VAL A 45 -8.71 6.15 -4.03
C VAL A 45 -7.81 7.06 -3.21
N TYR A 46 -6.51 6.81 -3.28
CA TYR A 46 -5.48 7.60 -2.60
C TYR A 46 -4.75 8.51 -3.59
N GLN A 47 -4.34 9.68 -3.12
CA GLN A 47 -3.23 10.39 -3.73
C GLN A 47 -1.94 9.65 -3.37
N LEU A 48 -1.13 9.35 -4.38
CA LEU A 48 0.10 8.59 -4.29
C LEU A 48 1.31 9.52 -4.39
N GLN A 49 2.27 9.33 -3.50
CA GLN A 49 3.60 9.90 -3.62
C GLN A 49 4.63 8.79 -3.42
N ILE A 50 5.64 8.72 -4.29
CA ILE A 50 6.75 7.78 -4.17
C ILE A 50 8.06 8.56 -4.30
N SER A 51 8.96 8.39 -3.35
CA SER A 51 10.30 8.98 -3.37
C SER A 51 11.32 7.99 -2.81
N GLY A 52 12.16 7.45 -3.69
CA GLY A 52 13.12 6.41 -3.33
C GLY A 52 12.43 5.18 -2.73
N ASP A 53 12.73 4.89 -1.46
CA ASP A 53 12.13 3.79 -0.69
C ASP A 53 10.88 4.21 0.09
N GLN A 54 10.44 5.47 0.01
CA GLN A 54 9.24 5.95 0.69
C GLN A 54 8.04 5.99 -0.24
N MET A 55 6.87 5.59 0.28
CA MET A 55 5.58 5.74 -0.37
C MET A 55 4.56 6.31 0.61
N ILE A 56 3.77 7.28 0.18
CA ILE A 56 2.66 7.86 0.94
C ILE A 56 1.36 7.64 0.16
N LEU A 57 0.35 7.10 0.86
CA LEU A 57 -1.02 7.04 0.38
C LEU A 57 -1.88 8.00 1.21
N GLN A 58 -2.33 9.06 0.59
CA GLN A 58 -3.13 10.11 1.24
C GLN A 58 -4.60 9.94 0.87
N GLU A 59 -5.45 9.76 1.88
CA GLU A 59 -6.90 9.72 1.70
C GLU A 59 -7.44 11.12 1.40
N PRO A 60 -8.54 11.22 0.63
CA PRO A 60 -9.22 12.49 0.36
C PRO A 60 -9.65 13.24 1.64
N GLY A 61 -9.85 12.51 2.75
CA GLY A 61 -10.26 13.06 4.05
C GLY A 61 -9.10 13.45 4.98
N GLY A 62 -7.84 13.38 4.54
CA GLY A 62 -6.68 13.87 5.29
C GLY A 62 -5.88 12.80 6.06
N GLY A 63 -6.41 11.58 6.24
CA GLY A 63 -5.63 10.45 6.77
C GLY A 63 -4.53 10.01 5.79
N LYS A 64 -3.35 9.65 6.29
CA LYS A 64 -2.23 9.16 5.46
C LYS A 64 -1.67 7.84 5.97
N LEU A 65 -1.28 7.00 5.02
CA LEU A 65 -0.49 5.80 5.26
C LEU A 65 0.93 6.05 4.72
N GLU A 66 1.92 5.78 5.56
CA GLU A 66 3.33 5.95 5.21
C GLU A 66 4.00 4.58 5.18
N PHE A 67 4.69 4.30 4.08
CA PHE A 67 5.33 3.03 3.83
C PHE A 67 6.80 3.24 3.52
N THR A 68 7.64 2.41 4.11
CA THR A 68 9.03 2.23 3.68
C THR A 68 9.14 0.89 2.96
N ARG A 69 9.75 0.90 1.77
CA ARG A 69 10.03 -0.31 1.00
C ARG A 69 10.91 -1.24 1.82
N THR A 70 10.44 -2.47 1.99
CA THR A 70 11.23 -3.54 2.59
C THR A 70 12.14 -4.15 1.51
N LYS A 71 13.37 -4.50 1.90
CA LYS A 71 14.34 -5.17 1.00
C LYS A 71 14.16 -6.69 0.99
N GLU A 72 13.28 -7.22 1.82
CA GLU A 72 13.06 -8.66 1.95
C GLU A 72 12.10 -9.16 0.87
N ALA A 73 12.64 -9.92 -0.08
CA ALA A 73 11.90 -11.00 -0.70
C ALA A 73 11.69 -12.08 0.38
N GLN A 74 10.68 -11.92 1.23
CA GLN A 74 10.25 -13.03 2.09
C GLN A 74 9.67 -14.10 1.15
N ARG A 75 10.44 -15.18 1.02
CA ARG A 75 10.09 -16.40 0.28
C ARG A 75 9.06 -17.21 1.05
#